data_AF-Q3IKK8-F1
#
_entry.id   AF-Q3IKK8-F1
#
_cell.length_a   1.000
_cell.length_b   1.000
_cell.length_c   1.000
_cell.angle_alpha   90.00
_cell.angle_beta   90.00
_cell.angle_gamma   90.00
#
_symmetry.space_group_name_H-M   'P 1'
#
loop_
_entity.id
_entity.type
_entity.pdbx_description
1 polymer ?
#
loop_
_entity_poly.entity_id
_entity_poly.type
_entity_poly.pdbx_seq_one_letter_code
_entity_poly.pdbx_strand_id
1 'polypeptide(L)' 'MKANDVVFNEEPRVEEYGAVVFFQDLYSNKWDLLQLNSTTK' A
#
# COMPACT_ATOMS: atom_id res chain seq x y z
N MET A 1 -7.49 -11.56 1.81
CA MET A 1 -6.29 -12.43 1.97
C MET A 1 -5.51 -11.91 3.17
N LYS A 2 -5.37 -12.69 4.24
CA LYS A 2 -4.55 -12.31 5.41
C LYS A 2 -3.15 -12.86 5.21
N ALA A 3 -2.18 -12.00 4.95
CA ALA A 3 -0.76 -12.34 5.08
C ALA A 3 -0.26 -11.60 6.32
N ASN A 4 0.18 -12.34 7.35
CA ASN A 4 0.77 -11.78 8.57
C ASN A 4 -0.12 -10.78 9.36
N ASP A 5 -1.43 -11.06 9.44
CA ASP A 5 -2.43 -10.22 10.15
C ASP A 5 -2.56 -8.76 9.70
N VAL A 6 -2.02 -8.45 8.51
CA VAL A 6 -2.26 -7.17 7.86
C VAL A 6 -3.62 -7.20 7.15
N VAL A 7 -4.43 -6.18 7.38
CA VAL A 7 -5.75 -6.02 6.72
C VAL A 7 -5.61 -4.99 5.62
N PHE A 8 -5.76 -5.39 4.36
CA PHE A 8 -5.83 -4.46 3.24
C PHE A 8 -7.21 -3.81 3.20
N ASN A 9 -7.25 -2.48 3.24
CA ASN A 9 -8.49 -1.71 3.23
C ASN A 9 -9.01 -1.45 1.81
N GLU A 10 -8.09 -1.42 0.84
CA GLU A 10 -8.36 -1.17 -0.57
C GLU A 10 -7.43 -2.07 -1.41
N GLU A 11 -7.83 -2.38 -2.65
CA GLU A 11 -6.93 -3.03 -3.60
C GLU A 11 -5.78 -2.08 -3.96
N PRO A 12 -4.54 -2.58 -4.15
CA PRO A 12 -3.43 -1.75 -4.60
C PRO A 12 -3.81 -1.04 -5.91
N ARG A 13 -3.65 0.29 -5.93
CA ARG A 13 -3.92 1.13 -7.10
C ARG A 13 -2.63 1.57 -7.77
N VAL A 14 -2.64 1.64 -9.09
CA VAL A 14 -1.52 2.11 -9.90
C VAL A 14 -1.87 3.48 -10.45
N GLU A 15 -1.06 4.47 -10.10
CA GLU A 15 -1.18 5.86 -10.50
C GLU A 15 0.01 6.24 -11.38
N GLU A 16 -0.08 7.37 -12.09
CA GLU A 16 0.98 7.85 -12.99
C GLU A 16 2.33 8.01 -12.27
N TYR A 17 2.29 8.39 -10.99
CA TYR A 17 3.46 8.60 -10.15
C TYR A 17 3.97 7.33 -9.43
N GLY A 18 3.19 6.24 -9.39
CA GLY A 18 3.57 5.04 -8.64
C GLY A 18 2.41 4.14 -8.24
N ALA A 19 2.72 3.06 -7.53
CA ALA A 19 1.73 2.20 -6.91
C ALA A 19 1.44 2.64 -5.47
N VAL A 20 0.17 2.66 -5.08
CA VAL A 20 -0.29 3.01 -3.74
C VAL A 20 -1.10 1.86 -3.16
N VAL A 21 -0.89 1.53 -1.89
CA VAL A 21 -1.69 0.54 -1.17
C VAL A 21 -2.04 1.04 0.23
N PHE A 22 -3.28 0.81 0.65
CA PHE A 22 -3.76 1.11 2.00
C PHE A 22 -3.97 -0.16 2.80
N PHE A 23 -3.31 -0.26 3.95
CA PHE A 23 -3.46 -1.40 4.84
C PHE A 23 -3.48 -0.97 6.30
N GLN A 24 -3.96 -1.88 7.15
CA GLN A 24 -4.01 -1.72 8.60
C GLN A 24 -3.12 -2.79 9.23
N ASP A 25 -2.28 -2.35 10.18
CA ASP A 25 -1.41 -3.25 10.95
C ASP A 25 -2.16 -3.93 12.11
N LEU A 26 -1.45 -4.82 12.79
CA LEU A 26 -1.90 -5.55 13.98
C LEU A 26 -2.39 -4.66 15.14
N TYR A 27 -1.93 -3.40 15.19
CA TYR A 27 -2.27 -2.43 16.23
C TYR A 27 -3.39 -1.50 15.80
N SER A 28 -4.12 -1.85 14.73
CA SER A 28 -5.16 -1.02 14.14
C SER A 28 -4.69 0.31 13.55
N ASN A 29 -3.37 0.52 13.37
CA ASN A 29 -2.87 1.70 12.69
C ASN A 29 -3.06 1.56 11.18
N LYS A 30 -3.47 2.65 10.54
CA LYS A 30 -3.65 2.71 9.09
C LYS A 30 -2.38 3.26 8.45
N TRP A 31 -1.94 2.59 7.41
CA TRP A 31 -0.74 2.92 6.66
C TRP A 31 -1.06 3.01 5.17
N ASP A 32 -0.49 4.03 4.54
CA ASP A 32 -0.34 4.11 3.09
C ASP A 32 1.11 3.81 2.72
N LEU A 33 1.30 2.90 1.75
CA LEU A 33 2.59 2.65 1.16
C LEU A 33 2.57 3.14 -0.28
N LEU A 34 3.47 4.07 -0.60
CA LEU A 34 3.71 4.59 -1.92
C LEU A 34 5.02 4.02 -2.47
N GLN A 35 4.92 3.29 -3.57
CA GLN A 35 6.06 2.91 -4.40
C GLN A 35 6.12 3.83 -5.60
N LEU A 36 7.03 4.81 -5.57
CA LEU A 36 7.24 5.71 -6.70
C LEU A 36 7.74 4.92 -7.92
N ASN A 37 7.23 5.28 -9.09
CA ASN A 37 7.79 4.80 -10.34
C ASN A 37 9.24 5.27 -10.40
N SER A 38 10.16 4.33 -10.67
CA SER A 38 11.57 4.65 -10.85
C SER A 38 11.72 5.40 -12.17
N THR A 39 11.42 6.69 -12.15
CA THR A 39 11.80 7.60 -13.22
C THR A 39 13.30 7.80 -13.06
N THR A 40 14.08 6.90 -13.66
CA THR A 40 15.50 7.15 -13.90
C THR A 40 15.60 8.50 -14.60
N LYS A 41 16.23 9.45 -13.92
CA LYS A 41 16.48 10.80 -14.43
C LYS A 41 17.74 10.80 -15.30
#